data_AF-A0A7V6PVM4-F1
#
_entry.id   AF-A0A7V6PVM4-F1
#
_cell.length_a   1.000
_cell.length_b   1.000
_cell.length_c   1.000
_cell.angle_alpha   90.00
_cell.angle_beta   90.00
_cell.angle_gamma   90.00
#
_symmetry.space_group_name_H-M   'P 1'
#
loop_
_entity.id
_entity.type
_entity.pdbx_description
1 polymer ?
#
loop_
_entity_poly.entity_id
_entity_poly.type
_entity_poly.pdbx_seq_one_letter_code
_entity_poly.pdbx_strand_id
1 'polypeptide(L)'
;MNIGFVNICHNDYVSEFAVNIAKKAVNNLKLMDISIFEFPEPIIDTFYAENAVRELVKQEIDGIIIFLGTWVECSVAMSLIRKIEHLPLCLWSFPMFIEQ
;
A
#
# COMPACT_ATOMS: atom_id res chain seq x y z
N MET A 1 8.32 15.63 -5.21
CA MET A 1 8.14 14.18 -5.38
C MET A 1 7.31 13.68 -4.22
N ASN A 2 6.01 13.53 -4.43
CA ASN A 2 5.05 13.01 -3.47
C ASN A 2 4.72 11.56 -3.84
N ILE A 3 4.98 10.61 -2.95
CA ILE A 3 4.74 9.18 -3.22
C ILE A 3 3.49 8.73 -2.47
N GLY A 4 2.57 8.11 -3.18
CA GLY A 4 1.45 7.40 -2.58
C GLY A 4 1.91 6.11 -1.91
N PHE A 5 1.35 5.78 -0.76
CA PHE A 5 1.60 4.51 -0.08
C PHE A 5 0.27 3.86 0.29
N VAL A 6 0.10 2.60 -0.12
CA VAL A 6 -1.04 1.78 0.25
C VAL A 6 -0.56 0.46 0.85
N ASN A 7 -1.29 -0.03 1.84
CA ASN A 7 -1.09 -1.37 2.38
C ASN A 7 -2.22 -2.26 1.90
N ILE A 8 -1.92 -3.32 1.16
CA ILE A 8 -2.91 -4.32 0.73
C ILE A 8 -2.79 -5.54 1.63
N CYS A 9 -3.93 -5.96 2.17
CA CYS A 9 -4.04 -7.17 2.96
C CYS A 9 -5.19 -8.04 2.45
N HIS A 10 -5.16 -9.33 2.72
CA HIS A 10 -6.34 -10.15 2.60
C HIS A 10 -7.25 -9.97 3.82
N ASN A 11 -8.57 -9.92 3.59
CA ASN A 11 -9.58 -9.67 4.64
C ASN A 11 -9.43 -10.61 5.84
N ASP A 12 -9.25 -11.92 5.59
CA ASP A 12 -9.13 -12.93 6.66
C ASP A 12 -7.81 -12.89 7.44
N TYR A 13 -6.81 -12.14 6.95
CA TYR A 13 -5.46 -12.12 7.53
C TYR A 13 -5.06 -10.75 8.07
N VAL A 14 -5.95 -9.75 8.05
CA VAL A 14 -5.66 -8.43 8.62
C VAL A 14 -5.36 -8.58 10.11
N SER A 15 -4.14 -8.21 10.48
CA SER A 15 -3.67 -8.25 11.87
C SER A 15 -3.01 -6.93 12.24
N GLU A 16 -2.99 -6.62 13.53
CA GLU A 16 -2.26 -5.46 14.06
C GLU A 16 -0.78 -5.52 13.66
N PHE A 17 -0.20 -6.71 13.58
CA PHE A 17 1.18 -6.90 13.16
C PHE A 17 1.41 -6.39 11.73
N ALA A 18 0.60 -6.84 10.76
CA ALA A 18 0.73 -6.42 9.36
C ALA A 18 0.59 -4.90 9.19
N VAL A 19 -0.40 -4.31 9.88
CA VAL A 19 -0.62 -2.85 9.86
C VAL A 19 0.56 -2.11 10.51
N ASN A 20 1.10 -2.62 11.62
CA ASN A 20 2.22 -1.98 12.31
C ASN A 20 3.52 -2.06 11.49
N ILE A 21 3.75 -3.13 10.73
CA ILE A 21 4.89 -3.24 9.82
C ILE A 21 4.78 -2.21 8.69
N ALA A 22 3.59 -2.07 8.07
CA ALA A 22 3.37 -1.05 7.05
C ALA A 22 3.59 0.38 7.60
N LYS A 23 3.08 0.68 8.80
CA LYS A 23 3.30 1.96 9.48
C LYS A 23 4.79 2.23 9.75
N LYS A 24 5.54 1.20 10.18
CA LYS A 24 7.01 1.31 10.35
C LYS A 24 7.70 1.61 9.02
N ALA A 25 7.29 0.96 7.94
CA ALA A 25 7.82 1.24 6.61
C ALA A 25 7.59 2.70 6.19
N VAL A 26 6.36 3.22 6.36
CA VAL A 26 6.03 4.62 6.07
C VAL A 26 6.84 5.59 6.95
N ASN A 27 6.93 5.32 8.25
CA ASN A 27 7.69 6.17 9.17
C ASN A 27 9.17 6.22 8.78
N ASN A 28 9.77 5.09 8.39
CA ASN A 28 11.15 5.05 7.94
C ASN A 28 11.36 5.87 6.65
N LEU A 29 10.43 5.81 5.70
CA LEU A 29 10.49 6.64 4.49
C LEU A 29 10.37 8.13 4.83
N LYS A 30 9.45 8.50 5.72
CA LYS A 30 9.29 9.90 6.17
C LYS A 30 10.53 10.41 6.91
N LEU A 31 11.20 9.57 7.70
CA LEU A 31 12.48 9.91 8.36
C LEU A 31 13.63 10.16 7.38
N MET A 32 13.54 9.63 6.16
CA MET A 32 14.47 9.90 5.06
C MET A 32 14.10 11.15 4.26
N ASP A 33 13.20 11.99 4.79
CA ASP A 33 12.69 13.22 4.15
C ASP A 33 11.95 12.96 2.81
N ILE A 34 11.38 11.75 2.67
CA ILE A 34 10.53 11.41 1.52
C ILE A 34 9.09 11.83 1.85
N SER A 35 8.49 12.62 0.96
CA SER A 35 7.09 13.02 1.05
C SER A 35 6.19 11.82 0.70
N ILE A 36 5.47 11.31 1.70
CA ILE A 36 4.57 10.16 1.59
C ILE A 36 3.14 10.57 1.91
N PHE A 37 2.23 10.36 0.96
CA PHE A 37 0.79 10.29 1.23
C PHE A 37 0.40 8.85 1.54
N GLU A 38 0.07 8.57 2.79
CA GLU A 38 -0.35 7.25 3.27
C GLU A 38 -1.87 7.14 3.26
N PHE A 39 -2.41 6.15 2.54
CA PHE A 39 -3.82 5.80 2.68
C PHE A 39 -4.03 5.09 4.03
N PRO A 40 -4.96 5.57 4.89
CA PRO A 40 -4.98 5.23 6.31
C PRO A 40 -5.41 3.79 6.62
N GLU A 41 -6.17 3.15 5.73
CA GLU A 41 -6.77 1.84 5.96
C GLU A 41 -6.12 0.78 5.08
N PRO A 42 -5.96 -0.47 5.57
CA PRO A 42 -5.54 -1.56 4.70
C PRO A 42 -6.59 -1.80 3.62
N ILE A 43 -6.15 -1.97 2.38
CA ILE A 43 -6.99 -2.34 1.25
C ILE A 43 -7.24 -3.84 1.32
N ILE A 44 -8.48 -4.21 1.61
CA ILE A 44 -8.91 -5.60 1.83
C ILE A 44 -9.78 -6.17 0.72
N ASP A 45 -10.38 -5.29 -0.08
CA ASP A 45 -11.27 -5.64 -1.18
C ASP A 45 -11.21 -4.58 -2.29
N THR A 46 -11.99 -4.80 -3.35
CA THR A 46 -12.06 -3.87 -4.49
C THR A 46 -12.73 -2.53 -4.13
N PHE A 47 -13.63 -2.49 -3.15
CA PHE A 47 -14.28 -1.23 -2.73
C PHE A 47 -13.29 -0.31 -2.01
N TYR A 48 -12.47 -0.87 -1.13
CA TYR A 48 -11.36 -0.17 -0.50
C TYR A 48 -10.32 0.29 -1.52
N ALA A 49 -10.00 -0.54 -2.51
CA ALA A 49 -9.08 -0.18 -3.58
C ALA A 49 -9.58 1.03 -4.38
N GLU A 50 -10.87 1.05 -4.71
CA GLU A 50 -11.52 2.19 -5.38
C GLU A 50 -11.43 3.48 -4.58
N ASN A 51 -11.71 3.41 -3.27
CA ASN A 51 -11.59 4.56 -2.38
C ASN A 51 -10.14 5.05 -2.27
N ALA A 52 -9.19 4.14 -2.14
CA ALA A 52 -7.77 4.46 -2.09
C ALA A 52 -7.33 5.19 -3.36
N VAL A 53 -7.71 4.71 -4.54
CA VAL A 53 -7.41 5.39 -5.80
C VAL A 53 -7.97 6.81 -5.83
N ARG A 54 -9.22 7.01 -5.40
CA ARG A 54 -9.84 8.35 -5.38
C ARG A 54 -9.06 9.31 -4.49
N GLU A 55 -8.60 8.86 -3.33
CA GLU A 55 -7.80 9.70 -2.45
C GLU A 55 -6.40 9.94 -3.01
N LEU A 56 -5.72 8.92 -3.54
CA LEU A 56 -4.39 9.05 -4.15
C LEU A 56 -4.37 10.06 -5.31
N VAL A 57 -5.37 10.00 -6.20
CA VAL A 57 -5.45 10.89 -7.37
C VAL A 57 -5.63 12.37 -6.95
N LYS A 58 -6.37 12.64 -5.87
CA LYS A 58 -6.54 14.01 -5.35
C LYS A 58 -5.25 14.63 -4.83
N GLN A 59 -4.25 13.80 -4.50
CA GLN A 59 -2.99 14.24 -3.90
C GLN A 59 -1.88 14.45 -4.93
N GLU A 60 -2.19 14.32 -6.23
CA GLU A 60 -1.24 14.54 -7.33
C GLU A 60 0.08 13.79 -7.10
N ILE A 61 -0.01 12.50 -6.75
CA ILE A 61 1.16 11.67 -6.47
C ILE A 61 2.00 11.43 -7.75
N ASP A 62 3.32 11.42 -7.59
CA ASP A 62 4.30 11.21 -8.66
C ASP A 62 4.66 9.73 -8.88
N GLY A 63 4.24 8.87 -7.95
CA GLY A 63 4.53 7.44 -7.93
C GLY A 63 3.86 6.77 -6.75
N ILE A 64 3.84 5.44 -6.73
CA ILE A 64 3.17 4.68 -5.67
C ILE A 64 3.98 3.48 -5.20
N ILE A 65 3.96 3.29 -3.89
CA ILE A 65 4.39 2.07 -3.20
C ILE A 65 3.15 1.27 -2.81
N ILE A 66 3.06 0.06 -3.33
CA ILE A 66 2.06 -0.92 -2.94
C ILE A 66 2.74 -1.89 -1.98
N PHE A 67 2.41 -1.76 -0.71
CA PHE A 67 2.92 -2.61 0.34
C PHE A 67 2.02 -3.84 0.51
N LEU A 68 2.59 -5.03 0.37
CA LEU A 68 1.89 -6.29 0.55
C LEU A 68 1.98 -6.70 2.01
N GLY A 69 0.98 -6.29 2.80
CA GLY A 69 0.93 -6.46 4.25
C GLY A 69 0.70 -7.90 4.71
N THR A 70 0.02 -8.69 3.88
CA THR A 70 -0.26 -10.13 4.10
C THR A 70 -0.31 -10.83 2.74
N TRP A 71 -0.76 -12.09 2.69
CA TRP A 71 -1.24 -12.66 1.44
C TRP A 71 -2.31 -11.76 0.83
N VAL A 72 -2.39 -11.66 -0.50
CA VAL A 72 -3.35 -10.79 -1.18
C VAL A 72 -4.01 -11.52 -2.35
N GLU A 73 -5.28 -11.20 -2.61
CA GLU A 73 -5.90 -11.61 -3.85
C GLU A 73 -5.45 -10.70 -5.01
N CYS A 74 -5.13 -11.32 -6.15
CA CYS A 74 -4.72 -10.59 -7.35
C CYS A 74 -5.82 -9.64 -7.85
N SER A 75 -7.10 -10.03 -7.71
CA SER A 75 -8.27 -9.21 -8.04
C SER A 75 -8.24 -7.84 -7.35
N VAL A 76 -7.96 -7.83 -6.04
CA VAL A 76 -7.90 -6.62 -5.21
C VAL A 76 -6.72 -5.75 -5.64
N ALA A 77 -5.51 -6.33 -5.75
CA ALA A 77 -4.34 -5.59 -6.23
C ALA A 77 -4.57 -4.99 -7.63
N MET A 78 -5.14 -5.75 -8.56
CA MET A 78 -5.39 -5.28 -9.92
C MET A 78 -6.47 -4.19 -10.01
N SER A 79 -7.47 -4.19 -9.11
CA SER A 79 -8.48 -3.12 -9.06
C SER A 79 -7.87 -1.76 -8.72
N LEU A 80 -6.79 -1.74 -7.94
CA LEU A 80 -5.97 -0.55 -7.68
C LEU A 80 -5.06 -0.26 -8.89
N ILE A 81 -4.20 -1.22 -9.26
CA ILE A 81 -3.11 -1.04 -10.25
C ILE A 81 -3.63 -0.50 -11.58
N ARG A 82 -4.73 -1.03 -12.11
CA ARG A 82 -5.27 -0.61 -13.41
C ARG A 82 -5.65 0.87 -13.49
N LYS A 83 -5.85 1.54 -12.35
CA LYS A 83 -6.23 2.96 -12.31
C LYS A 83 -5.03 3.90 -12.16
N ILE A 84 -3.92 3.36 -11.72
CA ILE A 84 -2.68 4.09 -11.42
C ILE A 84 -1.49 3.58 -12.25
N GLU A 85 -1.75 2.73 -13.26
CA GLU A 85 -0.72 2.09 -14.10
C GLU A 85 0.12 3.08 -14.92
N HIS A 86 -0.33 4.32 -15.03
CA HIS A 86 0.42 5.42 -15.65
C HIS A 86 1.53 5.98 -14.74
N LEU A 87 1.53 5.64 -13.44
CA LEU A 87 2.51 6.09 -12.48
C LEU A 87 3.63 5.04 -12.29
N PRO A 88 4.87 5.46 -11.99
CA PRO A 88 5.90 4.57 -11.48
C PRO A 88 5.40 3.80 -10.25
N LEU A 89 5.59 2.48 -10.28
CA LEU A 89 5.05 1.56 -9.28
C LEU A 89 6.18 0.75 -8.63
N CYS A 90 6.16 0.72 -7.30
CA CYS A 90 7.00 -0.14 -6.49
C CYS A 90 6.13 -1.15 -5.73
N LEU A 91 6.35 -2.44 -5.95
CA LEU A 91 5.79 -3.51 -5.11
C LEU A 91 6.79 -3.79 -3.98
N TRP A 92 6.33 -3.67 -2.74
CA TRP A 92 7.16 -3.95 -1.58
C TRP A 92 6.45 -4.94 -0.65
N SER A 93 7.12 -6.03 -0.30
CA SER A 93 6.66 -6.98 0.71
C SER A 93 7.72 -7.17 1.79
N PHE A 94 7.35 -7.91 2.84
CA PHE A 94 8.28 -8.38 3.86
C PHE A 94 8.21 -9.92 3.96
N PRO A 95 9.23 -10.57 4.54
CA PRO A 95 9.22 -12.02 4.72
C PRO A 95 8.07 -12.42 5.65
N MET A 96 7.12 -13.21 5.16
CA MET A 96 6.07 -13.80 6.02
C MET A 96 6.63 -14.90 6.94
N PHE A 97 7.72 -15.53 6.51
CA PHE A 97 8.48 -16.48 7.32
C PHE A 97 9.90 -15.94 7.49
N ILE A 98 10.35 -15.86 8.72
CA ILE A 98 11.76 -15.66 9.03
C ILE A 98 12.33 -17.07 9.13
N GLU A 99 13.21 -17.46 8.20
CA GLU A 99 13.99 -18.69 8.38
C GLU A 99 14.72 -18.58 9.73
N GLN A 100 14.44 -19.52 10.64
CA GLN A 100 15.14 -19.65 11.92
C GLN A 100 16.49 -20.32 11.74
#